data_AF-X1R1W1-F1
#
_entry.id   AF-X1R1W1-F1
#
_cell.length_a   1.000
_cell.length_b   1.000
_cell.length_c   1.000
_cell.angle_alpha   90.00
_cell.angle_beta   90.00
_cell.angle_gamma   90.00
#
_symmetry.space_group_name_H-M   'P 1'
#
loop_
_entity.id
_entity.type
_entity.pdbx_description
1 polymer ?
#
loop_
_entity_poly.entity_id
_entity_poly.type
_entity_poly.pdbx_seq_one_letter_code
_entity_poly.pdbx_strand_id
1 'polypeptide(L)'
;MPELKLRDLLPQEFWQGPPLPEFLNIYWWWYTPPGAEFRVSNLVISPTEVNPGQPVTITCTVTNIGAAAGDYTVVLGGDFMAEKIVSLEPGQSETVSFEVTPAEAKTFQVSVNGLTGSFVATPAPMADIRVEN
;
A
#
# COMPACT_ATOMS: atom_id res chain seq x y z
N MET A 1 -15.38 -25.48 10.51
CA MET A 1 -16.52 -24.68 11.00
C MET A 1 -16.54 -24.78 12.51
N PRO A 2 -16.48 -23.67 13.27
CA PRO A 2 -16.66 -23.71 14.71
C PRO A 2 -18.09 -24.17 15.05
N GLU A 3 -18.23 -25.02 16.07
CA GLU A 3 -19.52 -25.54 16.53
C GLU A 3 -20.21 -24.52 17.45
N LEU A 4 -21.35 -23.97 17.00
CA LEU A 4 -22.16 -23.03 17.78
C LEU A 4 -22.89 -23.76 18.91
N LYS A 5 -22.71 -23.31 20.15
CA LYS A 5 -23.46 -23.82 21.31
C LYS A 5 -24.70 -22.96 21.53
N LEU A 6 -25.76 -23.56 22.08
CA LEU A 6 -27.02 -22.85 22.39
C LEU A 6 -26.80 -21.62 23.29
N ARG A 7 -25.80 -21.68 24.18
CA ARG A 7 -25.41 -20.56 25.05
C ARG A 7 -24.86 -19.34 24.26
N ASP A 8 -24.34 -19.57 23.07
CA ASP A 8 -23.77 -18.54 22.17
C ASP A 8 -24.88 -17.80 21.39
N LEU A 9 -26.13 -18.28 21.50
CA LEU A 9 -27.33 -17.68 20.92
C LEU A 9 -28.25 -17.04 21.99
N LEU A 10 -27.90 -17.16 23.27
CA LEU A 10 -28.68 -16.57 24.34
C LEU A 10 -28.45 -15.05 24.39
N PRO A 11 -29.50 -14.23 24.58
CA PRO A 11 -29.34 -12.80 24.79
C PRO A 11 -28.41 -12.55 25.99
N GLN A 12 -27.35 -11.79 25.77
CA GLN A 12 -26.48 -11.34 26.85
C GLN A 12 -27.05 -10.08 27.51
N GLU A 13 -26.71 -9.87 28.78
CA GLU A 13 -27.07 -8.65 29.50
C GLU A 13 -26.41 -7.42 28.85
N PHE A 14 -27.06 -6.25 28.92
CA PHE A 14 -26.62 -5.05 28.18
C PHE A 14 -25.21 -4.54 28.54
N TRP A 15 -24.65 -4.98 29.66
CA TRP A 15 -23.30 -4.65 30.12
C TRP A 15 -22.22 -5.67 29.70
N GLN A 16 -22.57 -6.77 29.03
CA GLN A 16 -21.63 -7.88 28.78
C GLN A 16 -20.72 -7.73 27.55
N GLY A 17 -20.90 -6.69 26.71
CA GLY A 17 -20.12 -6.54 25.47
C GLY A 17 -20.39 -7.69 24.47
N PRO A 18 -19.86 -7.69 23.24
CA PRO A 18 -20.22 -8.72 22.24
C PRO A 18 -19.50 -10.06 22.53
N PRO A 19 -20.11 -11.25 22.26
CA PRO A 19 -20.21 -11.69 20.86
C PRO A 19 -21.45 -12.54 20.45
N LEU A 20 -21.92 -12.27 19.23
CA LEU A 20 -22.33 -13.31 18.28
C LEU A 20 -21.07 -13.78 17.53
N PRO A 21 -21.10 -14.93 16.85
CA PRO A 21 -19.95 -15.42 16.11
C PRO A 21 -19.48 -14.39 15.07
N GLU A 22 -18.20 -13.99 15.12
CA GLU A 22 -17.61 -12.99 14.21
C GLU A 22 -17.83 -13.33 12.72
N PHE A 23 -17.88 -14.62 12.40
CA PHE A 23 -18.09 -15.11 11.04
C PHE A 23 -19.49 -14.84 10.47
N LEU A 24 -20.47 -14.47 11.29
CA LEU A 24 -21.82 -14.11 10.83
C LEU A 24 -21.93 -12.65 10.40
N ASN A 25 -20.97 -11.79 10.75
CA ASN A 25 -20.99 -10.35 10.45
C ASN A 25 -22.29 -9.66 10.91
N ILE A 26 -22.87 -10.12 12.02
CA ILE A 26 -24.09 -9.57 12.63
C ILE A 26 -23.68 -8.79 13.88
N TYR A 27 -23.92 -7.49 13.86
CA TYR A 27 -23.63 -6.59 14.97
C TYR A 27 -24.91 -5.99 15.54
N TRP A 28 -24.93 -5.76 16.85
CA TRP A 28 -25.99 -5.00 17.50
C TRP A 28 -26.02 -3.56 16.97
N TRP A 29 -27.20 -2.93 16.95
CA TRP A 29 -27.37 -1.57 16.40
C TRP A 29 -26.59 -0.47 17.13
N TRP A 30 -26.04 -0.75 18.32
CA TRP A 30 -25.17 0.16 19.10
C TRP A 30 -23.68 -0.23 19.06
N TYR A 31 -23.31 -1.30 18.36
CA TYR A 31 -21.93 -1.77 18.26
C TYR A 31 -21.35 -1.44 16.88
N THR A 32 -20.25 -0.68 16.86
CA THR A 32 -19.45 -0.46 15.65
C THR A 32 -18.27 -1.42 15.69
N PRO A 33 -18.19 -2.41 14.79
CA PRO A 33 -17.04 -3.30 14.74
C PRO A 33 -15.76 -2.51 14.46
N PRO A 34 -14.61 -2.98 14.96
CA PRO A 34 -13.33 -2.39 14.59
C PRO A 34 -13.15 -2.50 13.08
N GLY A 35 -12.84 -1.38 12.44
CA GLY A 35 -12.55 -1.33 11.00
C GLY A 35 -11.06 -1.55 10.71
N ALA A 36 -10.77 -1.93 9.47
CA ALA A 36 -9.43 -1.81 8.92
C ALA A 36 -9.20 -0.34 8.51
N GLU A 37 -8.05 0.22 8.86
CA GLU A 37 -7.65 1.57 8.51
C GLU A 37 -6.19 1.54 8.08
N PHE A 38 -5.87 2.09 6.91
CA PHE A 38 -4.54 1.98 6.32
C PHE A 38 -3.88 3.33 6.17
N ARG A 39 -2.59 3.37 6.52
CA ARG A 39 -1.73 4.53 6.34
C ARG A 39 -0.58 4.18 5.41
N VAL A 40 -0.40 4.98 4.37
CA VAL A 40 0.75 4.88 3.47
C VAL A 40 1.79 5.92 3.86
N SER A 41 3.06 5.52 3.92
CA SER A 41 4.18 6.37 4.33
C SER A 41 5.47 5.97 3.62
N ASN A 42 6.56 6.72 3.84
CA ASN A 42 7.91 6.41 3.34
C ASN A 42 7.96 6.15 1.82
N LEU A 43 7.44 7.08 1.01
CA LEU A 43 7.62 7.02 -0.43
C LEU A 43 9.10 7.27 -0.76
N VAL A 44 9.75 6.27 -1.36
CA VAL A 44 11.16 6.34 -1.79
C VAL A 44 11.23 6.00 -3.27
N ILE A 45 12.00 6.78 -4.02
CA ILE A 45 12.24 6.58 -5.44
C ILE A 45 13.75 6.44 -5.62
N SER A 46 14.18 5.33 -6.20
CA SER A 46 15.60 5.05 -6.41
C SER A 46 15.84 4.28 -7.71
N PRO A 47 16.74 4.76 -8.59
CA PRO A 47 17.46 6.04 -8.51
C PRO A 47 16.56 7.25 -8.89
N THR A 48 16.95 8.46 -8.45
CA THR A 48 16.27 9.72 -8.83
C THR A 48 16.70 10.27 -10.18
N GLU A 49 17.80 9.76 -10.73
CA GLU A 49 18.27 10.06 -12.08
C GLU A 49 18.66 8.76 -12.79
N VAL A 50 18.19 8.59 -14.02
CA VAL A 50 18.27 7.32 -14.74
C VAL A 50 18.39 7.55 -16.24
N ASN A 51 19.07 6.65 -16.96
CA ASN A 51 19.01 6.70 -18.42
C ASN A 51 17.66 6.15 -18.91
N PRO A 52 17.07 6.69 -19.98
CA PRO A 52 15.92 6.05 -20.62
C PRO A 52 16.18 4.57 -20.91
N GLY A 53 15.20 3.72 -20.59
CA GLY A 53 15.30 2.26 -20.71
C GLY A 53 15.90 1.54 -19.50
N GLN A 54 16.35 2.24 -18.45
CA GLN A 54 16.80 1.63 -17.20
C GLN A 54 15.68 1.66 -16.14
N PRO A 55 15.56 0.63 -15.28
CA PRO A 55 14.48 0.54 -14.30
C PRO A 55 14.69 1.51 -13.12
N VAL A 56 13.57 2.00 -12.59
CA VAL A 56 13.47 2.78 -11.35
C VAL A 56 12.54 2.07 -10.40
N THR A 57 12.97 1.91 -9.15
CA THR A 57 12.18 1.30 -8.10
C THR A 57 11.51 2.38 -7.24
N ILE A 58 10.19 2.26 -7.11
CA ILE A 58 9.37 3.12 -6.26
C ILE A 58 8.84 2.25 -5.13
N THR A 59 9.20 2.59 -3.89
CA THR A 59 8.75 1.85 -2.70
C THR A 59 7.94 2.73 -1.77
N CYS A 60 7.00 2.11 -1.07
CA CYS A 60 6.23 2.76 -0.01
C CYS A 60 5.91 1.74 1.09
N THR A 61 5.66 2.22 2.31
CA THR A 61 5.25 1.38 3.44
C THR A 61 3.77 1.59 3.69
N VAL A 62 3.01 0.51 3.68
CA VAL A 62 1.60 0.46 4.06
C VAL A 62 1.50 -0.12 5.45
N THR A 63 0.79 0.55 6.35
CA THR A 63 0.56 0.09 7.73
C THR A 63 -0.93 0.03 8.00
N ASN A 64 -1.43 -1.09 8.51
CA ASN A 64 -2.79 -1.17 9.04
C ASN A 64 -2.79 -0.60 10.48
N ILE A 65 -3.32 0.61 10.62
CA ILE A 65 -3.50 1.30 11.90
C ILE A 65 -4.88 1.04 12.52
N GLY A 66 -5.74 0.31 11.80
CA GLY A 66 -7.03 -0.13 12.28
C GLY A 66 -6.93 -1.33 13.24
N ALA A 67 -8.10 -1.77 13.70
CA ALA A 67 -8.23 -2.86 14.67
C ALA A 67 -8.83 -4.14 14.06
N ALA A 68 -9.04 -4.17 12.74
CA ALA A 68 -9.40 -5.37 12.00
C ALA A 68 -8.46 -5.60 10.81
N ALA A 69 -8.33 -6.86 10.41
CA ALA A 69 -7.63 -7.24 9.20
C ALA A 69 -8.40 -6.75 7.96
N GLY A 70 -7.69 -6.45 6.90
CA GLY A 70 -8.32 -6.07 5.63
C GLY A 70 -7.36 -5.99 4.47
N ASP A 71 -7.93 -5.84 3.29
CA ASP A 71 -7.21 -5.66 2.05
C ASP A 71 -7.11 -4.18 1.71
N TYR A 72 -5.94 -3.77 1.23
CA TYR A 72 -5.67 -2.42 0.77
C TYR A 72 -5.03 -2.42 -0.61
N THR A 73 -5.64 -1.68 -1.54
CA THR A 73 -5.11 -1.51 -2.90
C THR A 73 -4.24 -0.27 -2.97
N VAL A 74 -2.93 -0.47 -3.13
CA VAL A 74 -1.97 0.59 -3.40
C VAL A 74 -1.95 0.88 -4.89
N VAL A 75 -2.26 2.12 -5.27
CA VAL A 75 -2.24 2.57 -6.66
C VAL A 75 -1.07 3.53 -6.88
N LEU A 76 -0.21 3.19 -7.83
CA LEU A 76 0.77 4.09 -8.41
C LEU A 76 0.08 4.87 -9.55
N GLY A 77 0.17 6.20 -9.48
CA GLY A 77 -0.32 7.13 -10.50
C GLY A 77 0.75 8.14 -10.93
N GLY A 78 0.37 9.08 -11.79
CA GLY A 78 1.26 10.07 -12.39
C GLY A 78 1.54 9.74 -13.86
N ASP A 79 2.80 9.70 -14.25
CA ASP A 79 3.22 9.25 -15.59
C ASP A 79 3.14 7.72 -15.77
N PHE A 80 3.03 6.97 -14.68
CA PHE A 80 2.89 5.52 -14.66
C PHE A 80 1.60 5.11 -13.95
N MET A 81 1.08 3.93 -14.29
CA MET A 81 -0.11 3.37 -13.66
C MET A 81 0.11 1.90 -13.33
N ALA A 82 0.04 1.57 -12.04
CA ALA A 82 0.14 0.20 -11.53
C ALA A 82 -0.65 0.08 -10.23
N GLU A 83 -1.08 -1.13 -9.89
CA GLU A 83 -1.77 -1.40 -8.64
C GLU A 83 -1.25 -2.68 -8.00
N LYS A 84 -1.26 -2.72 -6.66
CA LYS A 84 -0.94 -3.91 -5.89
C LYS A 84 -1.83 -3.98 -4.66
N ILE A 85 -2.39 -5.16 -4.41
CA ILE A 85 -3.22 -5.45 -3.25
C ILE A 85 -2.33 -6.03 -2.15
N VAL A 86 -2.48 -5.54 -0.92
CA VAL A 86 -1.86 -6.09 0.27
C VAL A 86 -2.93 -6.42 1.30
N SER A 87 -2.81 -7.56 1.97
CA SER A 87 -3.69 -7.98 3.05
C SER A 87 -2.92 -7.84 4.35
N LEU A 88 -3.37 -6.96 5.24
CA LEU A 88 -2.64 -6.68 6.49
C LEU A 88 -3.50 -6.95 7.73
N GLU A 89 -2.89 -7.63 8.70
CA GLU A 89 -3.41 -7.77 10.06
C GLU A 89 -3.31 -6.44 10.83
N PRO A 90 -4.10 -6.24 11.91
CA PRO A 90 -3.99 -5.05 12.76
C PRO A 90 -2.56 -4.81 13.24
N GLY A 91 -2.05 -3.60 13.04
CA GLY A 91 -0.68 -3.21 13.42
C GLY A 91 0.43 -3.73 12.50
N GLN A 92 0.12 -4.55 11.50
CA GLN A 92 1.11 -5.01 10.52
C GLN A 92 1.48 -3.88 9.56
N SER A 93 2.74 -3.89 9.12
CA SER A 93 3.22 -3.06 8.02
C SER A 93 3.86 -3.91 6.92
N GLU A 94 3.68 -3.53 5.67
CA GLU A 94 4.29 -4.15 4.51
C GLU A 94 4.90 -3.10 3.58
N THR A 95 6.03 -3.44 2.96
CA THR A 95 6.65 -2.58 1.95
C THR A 95 6.21 -3.02 0.56
N VAL A 96 5.59 -2.09 -0.17
CA VAL A 96 5.13 -2.29 -1.53
C VAL A 96 6.14 -1.65 -2.49
N SER A 97 6.59 -2.42 -3.48
CA SER A 97 7.55 -2.00 -4.50
C SER A 97 6.93 -2.06 -5.89
N PHE A 98 7.13 -0.99 -6.66
CA PHE A 98 6.81 -0.91 -8.08
C PHE A 98 8.11 -0.67 -8.87
N GLU A 99 8.27 -1.38 -9.98
CA GLU A 99 9.32 -1.08 -10.96
C GLU A 99 8.71 -0.37 -12.16
N VAL A 100 9.32 0.74 -12.56
CA VAL A 100 8.95 1.51 -13.74
C VAL A 100 10.15 1.75 -14.63
N THR A 101 9.96 1.72 -15.94
CA THR A 101 11.04 1.96 -16.91
C THR A 101 10.68 3.14 -17.80
N PRO A 102 11.29 4.32 -17.62
CA PRO A 102 11.05 5.48 -18.48
C PRO A 102 11.58 5.22 -19.90
N ALA A 103 10.73 5.40 -20.92
CA ALA A 103 11.13 5.25 -22.32
C ALA A 103 11.77 6.53 -22.91
N GLU A 104 11.44 7.68 -22.34
CA GLU A 104 11.82 9.00 -22.87
C GLU A 104 12.63 9.78 -21.85
N ALA A 105 13.50 10.66 -22.36
CA ALA A 105 14.26 11.58 -21.53
C ALA A 105 13.40 12.78 -21.10
N LYS A 106 12.85 12.74 -19.88
CA LYS A 106 12.09 13.83 -19.27
C LYS A 106 12.04 13.68 -17.74
N THR A 107 11.47 14.67 -17.06
CA THR A 107 11.08 14.51 -15.65
C THR A 107 9.76 13.73 -15.58
N PHE A 108 9.72 12.69 -14.75
CA PHE A 108 8.54 11.89 -14.47
C PHE A 108 8.00 12.23 -13.07
N GLN A 109 6.69 12.37 -12.96
CA GLN A 109 5.97 12.57 -11.71
C GLN A 109 5.27 11.26 -11.32
N VAL A 110 5.35 10.91 -10.04
CA VAL A 110 4.70 9.72 -9.49
C VAL A 110 3.92 10.07 -8.23
N SER A 111 2.80 9.40 -8.05
CA SER A 111 1.96 9.55 -6.87
C SER A 111 1.50 8.22 -6.32
N VAL A 112 1.56 8.03 -5.01
CA VAL A 112 1.05 6.84 -4.31
C VAL A 112 0.21 7.30 -3.13
N ASN A 113 -1.10 7.10 -3.19
CA ASN A 113 -2.06 7.44 -2.13
C ASN A 113 -1.85 8.86 -1.54
N GLY A 114 -1.70 9.88 -2.41
CA GLY A 114 -1.50 11.28 -2.03
C GLY A 114 -0.04 11.67 -1.73
N LEU A 115 0.88 10.72 -1.58
CA LEU A 115 2.32 11.00 -1.56
C LEU A 115 2.79 11.22 -2.99
N THR A 116 3.56 12.27 -3.23
CA THR A 116 4.09 12.60 -4.56
C THR A 116 5.61 12.61 -4.55
N GLY A 117 6.22 12.22 -5.66
CA GLY A 117 7.64 12.35 -5.89
C GLY A 117 7.96 12.45 -7.38
N SER A 118 9.22 12.68 -7.70
CA SER A 118 9.66 12.81 -9.09
C SER A 118 11.06 12.25 -9.28
N PHE A 119 11.34 11.75 -10.48
CA PHE A 119 12.67 11.38 -10.92
C PHE A 119 12.90 11.88 -12.34
N VAL A 120 14.17 11.97 -12.75
CA VAL A 120 14.57 12.49 -14.06
C VAL A 120 15.16 11.37 -14.89
N ALA A 121 14.67 11.22 -16.12
CA ALA A 121 15.34 10.42 -17.12
C ALA A 121 16.13 11.34 -18.05
N THR A 122 17.45 11.20 -18.06
CA THR A 122 18.39 12.01 -18.85
C THR A 122 19.43 11.07 -19.45
N PRO A 123 19.71 11.14 -20.76
CA PRO A 123 20.84 10.42 -21.33
C PRO A 123 22.10 10.96 -20.65
N ALA A 124 22.94 10.06 -20.14
CA ALA A 124 24.26 10.44 -19.68
C ALA A 124 24.96 11.22 -20.80
N PRO A 125 25.63 12.36 -20.50
CA PRO A 125 26.45 13.01 -21.50
C PRO A 125 27.45 11.96 -22.01
N MET A 126 27.46 11.73 -23.32
CA MET A 126 28.48 10.90 -23.93
C MET A 126 29.81 11.50 -23.51
N ALA A 127 30.55 10.81 -22.62
CA ALA A 127 31.90 11.23 -22.30
C ALA A 127 32.68 11.18 -23.61
N ASP A 128 32.98 12.35 -24.16
CA ASP A 128 33.82 12.51 -25.33
C ASP A 128 35.20 11.99 -24.92
N ILE A 129 35.48 10.71 -25.21
CA ILE A 129 36.81 10.14 -25.01
C ILE A 129 37.68 10.80 -26.07
N ARG A 130 38.23 11.97 -25.75
CA ARG A 130 39.31 12.58 -26.50
C ARG A 130 40.51 11.66 -26.35
N VAL A 131 40.68 10.77 -27.33
CA VAL A 131 41.92 10.01 -27.50
C VAL A 131 43.00 11.02 -27.85
N GLU A 132 43.69 11.54 -26.84
CA GLU A 132 44.96 12.22 -27.08
C GLU A 132 45.99 11.16 -27.47
N ASN A 133 46.52 11.35 -28.67
CA ASN A 133 47.45 10.48 -29.39
C ASN A 133 48.89 10.97 -29.22
#